data_AF-A0A1B6JMU5-F1
#
_entry.id   AF-A0A1B6JMU5-F1
#
_cell.length_a   1.000
_cell.length_b   1.000
_cell.length_c   1.000
_cell.angle_alpha   90.00
_cell.angle_beta   90.00
_cell.angle_gamma   90.00
#
_symmetry.space_group_name_H-M   'P 1'
#
loop_
_entity.id
_entity.type
_entity.pdbx_description
1 polymer ?
#
loop_
_entity_poly.entity_id
_entity_poly.type
_entity_poly.pdbx_seq_one_letter_code
_entity_poly.pdbx_strand_id
1 'polypeptide(L)'
;PDQGRVARVVTTCPTSNHMMRGGRHTRFADWRFIHRARLNTLPLNGCRRWGNEDRRCRRCGRYDETTAHVLCHCLPIMPVITRRHDAILELLSSEIRGHPQEETRLDKSVPFQELVPDVEVPEEVASCRPDIVTIDRRNKIVRVVDVTVPYEDGWQSETTAREKKMEQSRHRSVLLHLLLP
;
A
#
# COMPACT_ATOMS: atom_id res chain seq x y z
N PRO A 1 -12.39 -8.34 21.68
CA PRO A 1 -11.62 -7.12 22.02
C PRO A 1 -10.87 -6.59 20.79
N ASP A 2 -11.11 -5.34 20.38
CA ASP A 2 -10.40 -4.72 19.24
C ASP A 2 -8.94 -4.36 19.58
N GLN A 3 -8.64 -4.21 20.88
CA GLN A 3 -7.32 -3.91 21.39
C GLN A 3 -6.42 -5.14 21.28
N GLY A 4 -5.36 -5.05 20.48
CA GLY A 4 -4.33 -6.09 20.34
C GLY A 4 -4.11 -6.61 18.91
N ARG A 5 -5.03 -6.38 17.97
CA ARG A 5 -4.88 -6.82 16.56
C ARG A 5 -3.66 -6.18 15.89
N VAL A 6 -3.51 -4.87 16.06
CA VAL A 6 -2.36 -4.10 15.55
C VAL A 6 -1.07 -4.50 16.26
N ALA A 7 -1.10 -4.69 17.59
CA ALA A 7 0.10 -5.06 18.36
C ALA A 7 0.70 -6.39 17.86
N ARG A 8 -0.13 -7.37 17.52
CA ARG A 8 0.31 -8.65 16.97
C ARG A 8 1.01 -8.50 15.62
N VAL A 9 0.54 -7.60 14.76
CA VAL A 9 1.15 -7.26 13.48
C VAL A 9 2.50 -6.58 13.67
N VAL A 10 2.57 -5.59 14.56
CA VAL A 10 3.80 -4.83 14.84
C VAL A 10 4.96 -5.74 15.25
N THR A 11 4.67 -6.82 15.98
CA THR A 11 5.69 -7.75 16.47
C THR A 11 6.24 -8.72 15.42
N THR A 12 5.58 -8.91 14.28
CA THR A 12 6.02 -9.90 13.28
C THR A 12 7.15 -9.40 12.39
N CYS A 13 7.24 -8.08 12.20
CA CYS A 13 8.21 -7.48 11.29
C CYS A 13 8.90 -6.28 11.96
N PRO A 14 10.25 -6.30 12.12
CA PRO A 14 10.99 -5.21 12.74
C PRO A 14 10.78 -3.84 12.08
N THR A 15 10.48 -3.81 10.78
CA THR A 15 10.28 -2.58 10.00
C THR A 15 8.84 -2.06 10.01
N SER A 16 7.85 -2.85 10.47
CA SER A 16 6.41 -2.51 10.43
C SER A 16 6.04 -1.19 11.11
N ASN A 17 6.86 -0.72 12.05
CA ASN A 17 6.60 0.47 12.85
C ASN A 17 7.79 1.43 12.88
N HIS A 18 8.69 1.34 11.90
CA HIS A 18 9.91 2.14 11.89
C HIS A 18 9.62 3.65 11.84
N MET A 19 8.64 4.09 11.05
CA MET A 19 8.23 5.51 11.00
C MET A 19 7.65 5.99 12.33
N MET A 20 6.86 5.16 13.00
CA MET A 20 6.34 5.46 14.33
C MET A 20 7.47 5.44 15.37
N ARG A 21 8.46 4.54 15.31
CA ARG A 21 9.54 4.53 16.30
C ARG A 21 10.55 5.67 16.11
N GLY A 22 10.91 5.97 14.86
CA GLY A 22 11.93 6.96 14.53
C GLY A 22 11.40 8.38 14.31
N GLY A 23 10.08 8.58 14.21
CA GLY A 23 9.46 9.90 13.97
C GLY A 23 9.73 10.50 12.58
N ARG A 24 10.60 9.90 11.77
CA ARG A 24 10.87 10.33 10.40
C ARG A 24 9.61 10.17 9.56
N HIS A 25 9.22 11.22 8.85
CA HIS A 25 7.99 11.32 8.05
C HIS A 25 6.66 11.26 8.84
N THR A 26 6.68 11.41 10.17
CA THR A 26 5.46 11.50 11.00
C THR A 26 5.50 12.75 11.88
N ARG A 27 4.53 13.66 11.75
CA ARG A 27 4.44 14.85 12.60
C ARG A 27 3.86 14.48 13.97
N PHE A 28 4.08 15.31 14.97
CA PHE A 28 3.51 15.11 16.31
C PHE A 28 1.96 15.04 16.30
N ALA A 29 1.30 15.82 15.42
CA ALA A 29 -0.15 15.76 15.25
C ALA A 29 -0.64 14.41 14.70
N ASP A 30 0.16 13.77 13.84
CA ASP A 30 -0.19 12.48 13.22
C ASP A 30 -0.23 11.37 14.26
N TRP A 31 0.66 11.40 15.26
CA TRP A 31 0.67 10.45 16.37
C TRP A 31 -0.66 10.37 17.13
N ARG A 32 -1.26 11.53 17.43
CA ARG A 32 -2.54 11.59 18.15
C ARG A 32 -3.67 10.95 17.34
N PHE A 33 -3.60 11.04 16.01
CA PHE A 33 -4.54 10.38 15.12
C PHE A 33 -4.28 8.88 15.00
N ILE A 34 -3.03 8.47 14.72
CA ILE A 34 -2.64 7.09 14.44
C ILE A 34 -2.97 6.17 15.62
N HIS A 35 -2.65 6.58 16.85
CA HIS A 35 -2.98 5.78 18.03
C HIS A 35 -4.48 5.60 18.21
N ARG A 36 -5.27 6.65 17.97
CA ARG A 36 -6.72 6.56 18.08
C ARG A 36 -7.31 5.64 17.02
N ALA A 37 -6.81 5.74 15.78
CA ALA A 37 -7.19 4.86 14.69
C ALA A 37 -6.89 3.38 15.02
N ARG A 38 -5.66 3.08 15.47
CA ARG A 38 -5.24 1.72 15.83
C ARG A 38 -5.98 1.11 17.01
N LEU A 39 -6.40 1.93 17.97
CA LEU A 39 -7.19 1.50 19.12
C LEU A 39 -8.70 1.48 18.85
N ASN A 40 -9.13 1.82 17.62
CA ASN A 40 -10.53 1.95 17.24
C ASN A 40 -11.31 2.94 18.15
N THR A 41 -10.67 4.06 18.49
CA THR A 41 -11.20 5.11 19.39
C THR A 41 -11.47 6.43 18.67
N LEU A 42 -11.47 6.42 17.33
CA LEU A 42 -11.92 7.57 16.56
C LEU A 42 -13.42 7.81 16.81
N PRO A 43 -13.87 9.07 16.84
CA PRO A 43 -15.26 9.43 17.07
C PRO A 43 -16.12 9.18 15.82
N LEU A 44 -16.20 7.91 15.43
CA LEU A 44 -16.97 7.43 14.29
C LEU A 44 -18.27 6.78 14.78
N ASN A 45 -19.35 6.94 14.00
CA ASN A 45 -20.67 6.43 14.36
C ASN A 45 -20.67 4.91 14.55
N GLY A 46 -19.96 4.17 13.70
CA GLY A 46 -19.86 2.71 13.77
C GLY A 46 -18.97 2.19 14.90
N CYS A 47 -18.20 3.06 15.56
CA CYS A 47 -17.31 2.69 16.67
C CYS A 47 -17.92 2.99 18.06
N ARG A 48 -19.15 3.52 18.12
CA ARG A 48 -19.85 3.79 19.38
C ARG A 48 -20.24 2.47 20.06
N ARG A 49 -19.81 2.29 21.32
CA ARG A 49 -20.10 1.07 22.11
C ARG A 49 -21.50 1.07 22.73
N TRP A 50 -22.04 2.26 22.99
CA TRP A 50 -23.32 2.44 23.66
C TRP A 50 -24.23 3.33 22.81
N GLY A 51 -25.54 3.12 22.93
CA GLY A 51 -26.56 3.83 22.18
C GLY A 51 -27.04 3.08 20.92
N ASN A 52 -28.28 3.38 20.52
CA ASN A 52 -28.94 2.87 19.31
C ASN A 52 -29.02 3.93 18.20
N GLU A 53 -28.07 4.86 18.20
CA GLU A 53 -27.99 5.93 17.20
C GLU A 53 -27.57 5.37 15.83
N ASP A 54 -27.79 6.17 14.77
CA ASP A 54 -27.43 5.80 13.41
C ASP A 54 -25.91 5.55 13.30
N ARG A 55 -25.55 4.32 12.90
CA ARG A 55 -24.17 3.88 12.73
C ARG A 55 -23.61 4.15 11.34
N ARG A 56 -24.47 4.57 10.40
CA ARG A 56 -24.09 4.77 9.00
C ARG A 56 -23.04 5.88 8.86
N CYS A 57 -22.21 5.70 7.85
CA CYS A 57 -21.17 6.63 7.45
C CYS A 57 -21.75 8.00 7.11
N ARG A 58 -21.26 9.05 7.78
CA ARG A 58 -21.68 10.45 7.55
C ARG A 58 -21.31 10.95 6.15
N ARG A 59 -20.41 10.25 5.44
CA ARG A 59 -19.98 10.61 4.08
C ARG A 59 -20.76 9.86 3.01
N CYS A 60 -20.93 8.54 3.16
CA CYS A 60 -21.52 7.71 2.10
C CYS A 60 -22.94 7.22 2.39
N GLY A 61 -23.39 7.24 3.64
CA GLY A 61 -24.72 6.77 4.05
C GLY A 61 -25.01 5.27 3.86
N ARG A 62 -24.09 4.48 3.31
CA ARG A 62 -24.33 3.09 2.89
C ARG A 62 -23.87 2.01 3.88
N TYR A 63 -22.70 2.21 4.48
CA TYR A 63 -22.07 1.25 5.39
C TYR A 63 -21.91 1.87 6.77
N ASP A 64 -21.71 1.05 7.79
CA ASP A 64 -21.32 1.52 9.12
C ASP A 64 -20.04 2.34 9.05
N GLU A 65 -20.00 3.44 9.80
CA GLU A 65 -18.86 4.33 9.90
C GLU A 65 -17.77 3.70 10.77
N THR A 66 -17.17 2.61 10.31
CA THR A 66 -16.04 1.97 10.99
C THR A 66 -14.74 2.63 10.58
N THR A 67 -13.69 2.45 11.39
CA THR A 67 -12.33 2.91 11.04
C THR A 67 -11.86 2.29 9.72
N ALA A 68 -12.11 0.99 9.50
CA ALA A 68 -11.79 0.30 8.24
C ALA A 68 -12.52 0.93 7.04
N HIS A 69 -13.80 1.28 7.20
CA HIS A 69 -14.58 1.91 6.14
C HIS A 69 -14.01 3.29 5.78
N VAL A 70 -13.83 4.16 6.77
CA VAL A 70 -13.37 5.55 6.54
C VAL A 70 -11.93 5.61 6.04
N LEU A 71 -11.06 4.71 6.49
CA LEU A 71 -9.65 4.74 6.08
C LEU A 71 -9.39 4.07 4.73
N CYS A 72 -10.18 3.10 4.29
CA CYS A 72 -9.81 2.26 3.15
C CYS A 72 -10.91 2.06 2.11
N HIS A 73 -12.20 2.22 2.44
CA HIS A 73 -13.29 1.74 1.57
C HIS A 73 -14.36 2.79 1.22
N CYS A 74 -14.33 3.96 1.85
CA CYS A 74 -15.38 4.95 1.69
C CYS A 74 -15.24 5.70 0.35
N LEU A 75 -16.07 5.32 -0.64
CA LEU A 75 -16.03 5.86 -2.01
C LEU A 75 -16.03 7.40 -2.11
N PRO A 76 -16.87 8.16 -1.36
CA PRO A 76 -16.85 9.63 -1.43
C PRO A 76 -15.52 10.28 -1.02
N ILE A 77 -14.71 9.59 -0.22
CA ILE A 77 -13.38 10.07 0.22
C ILE A 77 -12.25 9.25 -0.41
N MET A 78 -12.54 8.45 -1.44
CA MET A 78 -11.52 7.68 -2.17
C MET A 78 -10.36 8.56 -2.66
N PRO A 79 -10.56 9.81 -3.14
CA PRO A 79 -9.44 10.68 -3.51
C PRO A 79 -8.48 11.02 -2.34
N VAL A 80 -8.96 10.99 -1.10
CA VAL A 80 -8.12 11.15 0.10
C VAL A 80 -7.37 9.86 0.40
N ILE A 81 -8.04 8.71 0.22
CA ILE A 81 -7.46 7.37 0.42
C ILE A 81 -6.33 7.15 -0.61
N THR A 82 -6.56 7.46 -1.88
CA THR A 82 -5.54 7.40 -2.94
C THR A 82 -4.37 8.33 -2.64
N ARG A 83 -4.61 9.57 -2.18
CA ARG A 83 -3.50 10.45 -1.76
C ARG A 83 -2.61 9.88 -0.65
N ARG A 84 -3.16 9.05 0.25
CA ARG A 84 -2.34 8.36 1.26
C ARG A 84 -1.45 7.29 0.64
N HIS A 85 -1.97 6.57 -0.35
CA HIS A 85 -1.19 5.64 -1.15
C HIS A 85 -0.07 6.37 -1.90
N ASP A 86 -0.42 7.45 -2.60
CA ASP A 86 0.53 8.22 -3.40
C ASP A 86 1.62 8.87 -2.54
N ALA A 87 1.30 9.35 -1.33
CA ALA A 87 2.29 9.87 -0.40
C ALA A 87 3.33 8.81 0.03
N ILE A 88 2.92 7.55 0.20
CA ILE A 88 3.85 6.45 0.50
C ILE A 88 4.67 6.11 -0.75
N LEU A 89 4.04 6.10 -1.92
CA LEU A 89 4.71 5.89 -3.20
C LEU A 89 5.81 6.93 -3.45
N GLU A 90 5.50 8.21 -3.26
CA GLU A 90 6.45 9.33 -3.38
C GLU A 90 7.62 9.16 -2.42
N LEU A 91 7.35 8.84 -1.15
CA LEU A 91 8.38 8.60 -0.15
C LEU A 91 9.33 7.48 -0.58
N LEU A 92 8.79 6.31 -0.96
CA LEU A 92 9.60 5.18 -1.43
C LEU A 92 10.40 5.54 -2.67
N SER A 93 9.77 6.20 -3.64
CA SER A 93 10.44 6.62 -4.87
C SER A 93 11.60 7.59 -4.61
N SER A 94 11.46 8.47 -3.61
CA SER A 94 12.49 9.45 -3.27
C SER A 94 13.74 8.82 -2.67
N GLU A 95 13.55 7.81 -1.80
CA GLU A 95 14.64 7.04 -1.22
C GLU A 95 15.32 6.16 -2.30
N ILE A 96 14.54 5.53 -3.18
CA ILE A 96 15.06 4.71 -4.29
C ILE A 96 15.89 5.55 -5.27
N ARG A 97 15.37 6.71 -5.70
CA ARG A 97 16.09 7.63 -6.63
C ARG A 97 17.41 8.15 -6.06
N GLY A 98 17.63 8.06 -4.75
CA GLY A 98 18.92 8.32 -4.13
C GLY A 98 20.03 7.37 -4.59
N HIS A 99 19.70 6.27 -5.29
CA HIS A 99 20.66 5.35 -5.89
C HIS A 99 20.95 5.73 -7.36
N PRO A 100 22.12 6.31 -7.67
CA PRO A 100 22.41 6.91 -8.98
C PRO A 100 22.53 5.92 -10.15
N GLN A 101 22.45 4.61 -9.89
CA GLN A 101 22.62 3.55 -10.89
C GLN A 101 21.30 2.98 -11.41
N GLU A 102 20.15 3.41 -10.87
CA GLU A 102 18.85 2.82 -11.19
C GLU A 102 17.91 3.85 -11.82
N GLU A 103 17.42 3.55 -13.03
CA GLU A 103 16.33 4.31 -13.62
C GLU A 103 15.03 3.97 -12.87
N THR A 104 14.36 4.97 -12.32
CA THR A 104 13.11 4.78 -11.56
C THR A 104 11.92 5.37 -12.30
N ARG A 105 10.95 4.52 -12.67
CA ARG A 105 9.69 4.90 -13.31
C ARG A 105 8.54 4.70 -12.32
N LEU A 106 7.57 5.62 -12.30
CA LEU A 106 6.39 5.54 -11.43
C LEU A 106 5.12 5.47 -12.26
N ASP A 107 4.21 4.55 -11.92
CA ASP A 107 2.95 4.35 -12.64
C ASP A 107 3.15 4.27 -14.16
N LYS A 108 4.19 3.53 -14.59
CA LYS A 108 4.53 3.31 -16.00
C LYS A 108 4.67 1.82 -16.24
N SER A 109 4.34 1.40 -17.46
CA SER A 109 4.64 0.04 -17.88
C SER A 109 6.13 -0.21 -17.94
N VAL A 110 6.50 -1.47 -17.74
CA VAL A 110 7.86 -1.95 -17.96
C VAL A 110 8.13 -1.86 -19.47
N PRO A 111 9.26 -1.26 -19.89
CA PRO A 111 9.60 -1.13 -21.32
C PRO A 111 10.12 -2.47 -21.87
N PHE A 112 9.26 -3.49 -21.92
CA PHE A 112 9.63 -4.84 -22.35
C PHE A 112 10.30 -4.86 -23.72
N GLN A 113 9.81 -4.07 -24.69
CA GLN A 113 10.42 -4.01 -26.03
C GLN A 113 11.88 -3.50 -26.02
N GLU A 114 12.24 -2.62 -25.08
CA GLU A 114 13.62 -2.13 -24.95
C GLU A 114 14.52 -3.08 -24.16
N LEU A 115 13.94 -3.79 -23.20
CA LEU A 115 14.67 -4.67 -22.29
C LEU A 115 14.86 -6.06 -22.90
N VAL A 116 13.80 -6.62 -23.47
CA VAL A 116 13.70 -7.99 -23.99
C VAL A 116 13.05 -8.00 -25.38
N PRO A 117 13.69 -7.42 -26.41
CA PRO A 117 13.09 -7.29 -27.74
C PRO A 117 12.73 -8.64 -28.39
N ASP A 118 13.42 -9.72 -28.00
CA ASP A 118 13.25 -11.07 -28.55
C ASP A 118 12.22 -11.91 -27.78
N VAL A 119 11.58 -11.35 -26.75
CA VAL A 119 10.59 -12.07 -25.93
C VAL A 119 9.21 -11.53 -26.23
N GLU A 120 8.32 -12.41 -26.68
CA GLU A 120 6.91 -12.08 -26.82
C GLU A 120 6.26 -11.95 -25.43
N VAL A 121 5.80 -10.75 -25.11
CA VAL A 121 5.13 -10.45 -23.84
C VAL A 121 3.63 -10.27 -24.10
N PRO A 122 2.74 -11.00 -23.41
CA PRO A 122 1.30 -10.82 -23.55
C PRO A 122 0.88 -9.37 -23.34
N GLU A 123 -0.06 -8.86 -24.15
CA GLU A 123 -0.49 -7.46 -24.08
C GLU A 123 -1.06 -7.07 -22.70
N GLU A 124 -1.70 -8.02 -22.03
CA GLU A 124 -2.19 -7.88 -20.65
C GLU A 124 -1.05 -7.56 -19.68
N VAL A 125 0.13 -8.14 -19.88
CA VAL A 125 1.34 -7.91 -19.08
C VAL A 125 2.03 -6.61 -19.52
N ALA A 126 2.14 -6.37 -20.83
CA ALA A 126 2.79 -5.19 -21.39
C ALA A 126 2.05 -3.88 -21.04
N SER A 127 0.72 -3.94 -20.92
CA SER A 127 -0.13 -2.80 -20.55
C SER A 127 -0.19 -2.54 -19.04
N CYS A 128 0.36 -3.42 -18.22
CA CYS A 128 0.37 -3.24 -16.77
C CYS A 128 1.21 -2.04 -16.37
N ARG A 129 0.72 -1.31 -15.37
CA ARG A 129 1.38 -0.13 -14.80
C ARG A 129 1.61 -0.37 -13.31
N PRO A 130 2.74 -0.98 -12.93
CA PRO A 130 3.12 -1.09 -11.54
C PRO A 130 3.35 0.27 -10.90
N ASP A 131 3.28 0.33 -9.57
CA ASP A 131 3.48 1.58 -8.84
C ASP A 131 4.92 2.12 -9.01
N ILE A 132 5.93 1.25 -8.90
CA ILE A 132 7.35 1.59 -9.14
C ILE A 132 8.00 0.51 -10.00
N VAL A 133 8.80 0.94 -10.98
CA VAL A 133 9.72 0.09 -11.73
C VAL A 133 11.12 0.66 -11.60
N THR A 134 12.07 -0.12 -11.08
CA THR A 134 13.50 0.23 -11.07
C THR A 134 14.24 -0.62 -12.09
N ILE A 135 15.05 0.01 -12.94
CA ILE A 135 15.84 -0.68 -13.96
C ILE A 135 17.31 -0.42 -13.66
N ASP A 136 18.01 -1.47 -13.27
CA ASP A 136 19.46 -1.51 -13.15
C ASP A 136 20.04 -2.21 -14.39
N ARG A 137 20.43 -1.41 -15.38
CA ARG A 137 20.99 -1.94 -16.64
C ARG A 137 22.37 -2.56 -16.44
N ARG A 138 23.12 -2.16 -15.40
CA ARG A 138 24.47 -2.66 -15.15
C ARG A 138 24.43 -4.09 -14.63
N ASN A 139 23.56 -4.33 -13.65
CA ASN A 139 23.38 -5.66 -13.07
C ASN A 139 22.31 -6.49 -13.78
N LYS A 140 21.66 -5.92 -14.80
CA LYS A 140 20.61 -6.57 -15.58
C LYS A 140 19.42 -7.00 -14.71
N ILE A 141 19.01 -6.11 -13.80
CA ILE A 141 17.92 -6.36 -12.86
C ILE A 141 16.81 -5.33 -13.11
N VAL A 142 15.58 -5.80 -13.23
CA VAL A 142 14.40 -4.96 -13.14
C VAL A 142 13.65 -5.36 -11.88
N ARG A 143 13.26 -4.38 -11.08
CA ARG A 143 12.43 -4.61 -9.90
C ARG A 143 11.10 -3.92 -10.12
N VAL A 144 10.04 -4.68 -9.91
CA VAL A 144 8.67 -4.20 -9.94
C VAL A 144 8.20 -4.15 -8.50
N VAL A 145 7.81 -2.97 -8.03
CA VAL A 145 7.35 -2.75 -6.67
C VAL A 145 5.96 -2.17 -6.70
N ASP A 146 5.12 -2.77 -5.89
CA ASP A 146 3.68 -2.60 -5.90
C ASP A 146 3.27 -2.31 -4.44
N VAL A 147 2.73 -1.12 -4.18
CA VAL A 147 2.47 -0.59 -2.83
C VAL A 147 1.01 -0.85 -2.45
N THR A 148 0.77 -1.33 -1.23
CA THR A 148 -0.60 -1.46 -0.72
C THR A 148 -0.70 -0.88 0.67
N VAL A 149 -1.84 -0.24 0.97
CA VAL A 149 -2.13 0.40 2.26
C VAL A 149 -3.40 -0.22 2.83
N PRO A 150 -3.34 -1.48 3.29
CA PRO A 150 -4.50 -2.14 3.87
C PRO A 150 -4.86 -1.53 5.23
N TYR A 151 -6.09 -1.79 5.68
CA TYR A 151 -6.45 -1.52 7.07
C TYR A 151 -5.76 -2.54 7.98
N GLU A 152 -5.13 -2.07 9.05
CA GLU A 152 -4.41 -2.93 10.02
C GLU A 152 -5.40 -3.72 10.88
N ASP A 153 -5.91 -4.85 10.38
CA ASP A 153 -6.87 -5.71 11.08
C ASP A 153 -6.30 -7.10 11.44
N GLY A 154 -5.04 -7.10 11.89
CA GLY A 154 -4.32 -8.32 12.26
C GLY A 154 -3.63 -9.00 11.07
N TRP A 155 -2.78 -9.98 11.36
CA TRP A 155 -1.86 -10.59 10.40
C TRP A 155 -2.54 -11.15 9.14
N GLN A 156 -3.70 -11.77 9.29
CA GLN A 156 -4.45 -12.32 8.16
C GLN A 156 -4.81 -11.24 7.13
N SER A 157 -5.20 -10.05 7.57
CA SER A 157 -5.55 -8.95 6.67
C SER A 157 -4.35 -8.48 5.83
N GLU A 158 -3.15 -8.45 6.42
CA GLU A 158 -1.92 -8.08 5.73
C GLU A 158 -1.46 -9.17 4.77
N THR A 159 -1.45 -10.43 5.22
CA THR A 159 -1.09 -11.58 4.38
C THR A 159 -2.03 -11.68 3.20
N THR A 160 -3.34 -11.59 3.39
CA THR A 160 -4.31 -11.63 2.29
C THR A 160 -4.17 -10.43 1.35
N ALA A 161 -3.90 -9.22 1.86
CA ALA A 161 -3.67 -8.06 1.00
C ALA A 161 -2.40 -8.22 0.15
N ARG A 162 -1.33 -8.73 0.77
CA ARG A 162 -0.07 -9.05 0.10
C ARG A 162 -0.25 -10.17 -0.93
N GLU A 163 -0.93 -11.25 -0.58
CA GLU A 163 -1.19 -12.38 -1.49
C GLU A 163 -2.03 -11.94 -2.68
N LYS A 164 -3.11 -11.18 -2.46
CA LYS A 164 -3.92 -10.61 -3.55
C LYS A 164 -3.09 -9.72 -4.47
N LYS A 165 -2.25 -8.84 -3.91
CA LYS A 165 -1.39 -7.98 -4.72
C LYS A 165 -0.30 -8.80 -5.40
N MET A 166 0.29 -9.80 -4.76
CA MET A 166 1.24 -10.73 -5.38
C MET A 166 0.59 -11.59 -6.47
N GLU A 167 -0.66 -12.00 -6.33
CA GLU A 167 -1.39 -12.75 -7.34
C GLU A 167 -1.70 -11.86 -8.55
N GLN A 168 -2.18 -10.63 -8.31
CA GLN A 168 -2.33 -9.62 -9.34
C GLN A 168 -0.99 -9.37 -10.01
N SER A 169 0.05 -9.04 -9.26
CA SER A 169 1.38 -8.81 -9.80
C SER A 169 1.94 -10.05 -10.48
N ARG A 170 1.73 -11.29 -10.01
CA ARG A 170 2.21 -12.52 -10.67
C ARG A 170 1.56 -12.78 -12.01
N HIS A 171 0.25 -12.56 -12.13
CA HIS A 171 -0.43 -12.56 -13.43
C HIS A 171 0.10 -11.44 -14.34
N ARG A 172 0.60 -10.35 -13.76
CA ARG A 172 1.20 -9.19 -14.43
C ARG A 172 2.74 -9.22 -14.54
N SER A 173 3.40 -10.20 -13.94
CA SER A 173 4.85 -10.24 -13.69
C SER A 173 5.37 -11.64 -14.00
N VAL A 174 4.91 -12.23 -15.11
CA VAL A 174 5.63 -13.36 -15.73
C VAL A 174 7.12 -13.07 -15.56
N LEU A 175 7.76 -13.92 -14.74
CA LEU A 175 8.97 -13.64 -13.97
C LEU A 175 10.01 -12.84 -14.77
N LEU A 176 10.19 -11.55 -14.49
CA LEU A 176 11.37 -10.80 -14.97
C LEU A 176 12.60 -11.04 -14.07
N HIS A 177 12.78 -12.28 -13.63
CA HIS A 177 14.03 -12.78 -13.03
C HIS A 177 14.84 -13.63 -14.02
N LEU A 178 14.34 -13.77 -15.25
CA LEU A 178 15.01 -14.41 -16.37
C LEU A 178 14.98 -13.42 -17.53
N LEU A 179 16.09 -13.35 -18.27
CA LEU A 179 16.23 -12.68 -19.56
C LEU A 179 16.42 -11.17 -19.47
N LEU A 180 17.62 -10.77 -19.05
CA LEU A 180 18.36 -9.80 -19.84
C LEU A 180 19.60 -10.56 -20.31
N PRO A 181 19.74 -10.89 -21.61
CA PRO A 181 20.94 -11.58 -22.11
C PRO A 181 22.20 -10.79 -21.76
#